data_AF-A0A2E7H8R0-F1
#
_entry.id   AF-A0A2E7H8R0-F1
#
_cell.length_a   1.000
_cell.length_b   1.000
_cell.length_c   1.000
_cell.angle_alpha   90.00
_cell.angle_beta   90.00
_cell.angle_gamma   90.00
#
_symmetry.space_group_name_H-M   'P 1'
#
loop_
_entity.id
_entity.type
_entity.pdbx_description
1 polymer ?
#
loop_
_entity_poly.entity_id
_entity_poly.type
_entity_poly.pdbx_seq_one_letter_code
_entity_poly.pdbx_strand_id
1 'polypeptide(L)'
;MPEPIEKITDSGIIFSIQEIKEMGFKKNHEYKVDDLPGAVSAYFGFIKNDLGDPEDYEIRFYNNHSDAIELGIKYTDNVTGENGCISKDCALWEEGLKHRIRMSDLGTLHPKYMSYIVYNNFILMCPGYDEGEALSKCTSIINKLTK
;
A
#
# COMPACT_ATOMS: atom_id res chain seq x y z
N MET A 1 -21.28 -1.15 8.53
CA MET A 1 -19.88 -1.10 8.04
C MET A 1 -19.24 0.13 8.65
N PRO A 2 -18.00 0.08 9.14
CA PRO A 2 -17.30 1.30 9.55
C PRO A 2 -17.19 2.24 8.36
N GLU A 3 -17.26 3.55 8.61
CA GLU A 3 -17.02 4.54 7.55
C GLU A 3 -15.61 4.39 6.99
N PRO A 4 -15.41 4.51 5.66
CA PRO A 4 -14.09 4.48 5.07
C PRO A 4 -13.21 5.58 5.66
N ILE A 5 -11.96 5.25 6.00
CA ILE A 5 -10.98 6.26 6.40
C ILE A 5 -10.76 7.25 5.26
N GLU A 6 -10.50 8.51 5.61
CA GLU A 6 -10.06 9.50 4.62
C GLU A 6 -8.76 9.03 3.96
N LYS A 7 -8.65 9.28 2.64
CA LYS A 7 -7.52 8.79 1.85
C LYS A 7 -6.19 9.40 2.30
N ILE A 8 -6.22 10.61 2.84
CA ILE A 8 -5.06 11.33 3.36
C ILE A 8 -5.39 11.72 4.79
N THR A 9 -4.62 11.22 5.75
CA THR A 9 -4.81 11.50 7.17
C THR A 9 -3.47 11.75 7.84
N ASP A 10 -3.41 12.81 8.65
CA ASP A 10 -2.22 13.16 9.42
C ASP A 10 -2.57 13.41 10.88
N SER A 11 -1.81 12.76 11.76
CA SER A 11 -1.84 12.98 13.21
C SER A 11 -0.49 13.48 13.75
N GLY A 12 0.51 13.67 12.87
CA GLY A 12 1.87 14.07 13.22
C GLY A 12 2.73 12.95 13.82
N ILE A 13 2.27 11.69 13.79
CA ILE A 13 3.00 10.53 14.36
C ILE A 13 3.91 9.94 13.29
N ILE A 14 5.17 9.68 13.61
CA ILE A 14 6.09 8.98 12.71
C ILE A 14 6.09 7.49 13.03
N PHE A 15 5.63 6.68 12.09
CA PHE A 15 5.61 5.22 12.17
C PHE A 15 6.85 4.61 11.51
N SER A 16 7.25 3.45 12.02
CA SER A 16 8.21 2.54 11.39
C SER A 16 7.55 1.21 11.05
N ILE A 17 8.30 0.31 10.41
CA ILE A 17 7.83 -1.05 10.14
C ILE A 17 7.57 -1.87 11.42
N GLN A 18 8.15 -1.48 12.56
CA GLN A 18 7.99 -2.21 13.82
C GLN A 18 6.55 -2.11 14.33
N GLU A 19 5.97 -0.91 14.38
CA GLU A 19 4.59 -0.67 14.79
C GLU A 19 3.61 -1.40 13.86
N ILE A 20 3.93 -1.44 12.56
CA ILE A 20 3.11 -2.16 11.58
C ILE A 20 3.20 -3.69 11.74
N LYS A 21 4.33 -4.23 12.21
CA LYS A 21 4.43 -5.66 12.54
C LYS A 21 3.62 -6.03 13.77
N GLU A 22 3.52 -5.14 14.75
CA GLU A 22 2.76 -5.38 15.99
C GLU A 22 1.26 -5.56 15.73
N MET A 23 0.72 -4.89 14.71
CA MET A 23 -0.66 -5.10 14.24
C MET A 23 -0.85 -6.35 13.34
N GLY A 24 0.19 -7.17 13.18
CA GLY A 24 0.12 -8.45 12.49
C GLY A 24 0.60 -8.46 11.04
N PHE A 25 1.22 -7.39 10.55
CA PHE A 25 1.88 -7.41 9.25
C PHE A 25 3.06 -8.37 9.23
N LYS A 26 3.05 -9.30 8.27
CA LYS A 26 4.14 -10.23 8.02
C LYS A 26 4.89 -9.81 6.76
N LYS A 27 6.08 -9.26 6.96
CA LYS A 27 7.01 -8.91 5.88
C LYS A 27 7.37 -10.16 5.07
N ASN A 28 7.14 -10.10 3.77
CA ASN A 28 7.60 -11.10 2.81
C ASN A 28 8.87 -10.61 2.09
N HIS A 29 8.88 -9.33 1.70
CA HIS A 29 9.99 -8.72 0.99
C HIS A 29 10.22 -7.26 1.44
N GLU A 30 11.47 -6.83 1.35
CA GLU A 30 11.92 -5.45 1.60
C GLU A 30 12.58 -4.94 0.34
N TYR A 31 12.03 -3.88 -0.23
CA TYR A 31 12.47 -3.35 -1.50
C TYR A 31 13.68 -2.43 -1.34
N LYS A 32 14.53 -2.40 -2.36
CA LYS A 32 15.53 -1.35 -2.51
C LYS A 32 14.84 -0.08 -2.99
N VAL A 33 15.03 1.03 -2.27
CA VAL A 33 14.36 2.30 -2.52
C VAL A 33 15.25 3.33 -3.22
N ASP A 34 16.42 2.90 -3.73
CA ASP A 34 17.39 3.78 -4.39
C ASP A 34 16.76 4.61 -5.53
N ASP A 35 15.82 4.01 -6.26
CA ASP A 35 15.09 4.61 -7.39
C ASP A 35 13.65 5.06 -7.03
N LEU A 36 13.31 5.15 -5.74
CA LEU A 36 12.01 5.61 -5.25
C LEU A 36 12.18 6.92 -4.45
N PRO A 37 11.95 8.09 -5.07
CA PRO A 37 12.21 9.38 -4.43
C PRO A 37 11.53 9.57 -3.08
N GLY A 38 12.31 10.01 -2.09
CA GLY A 38 11.84 10.34 -0.74
C GLY A 38 11.53 9.14 0.16
N ALA A 39 11.47 7.92 -0.38
CA ALA A 39 11.17 6.75 0.41
C ALA A 39 12.35 6.37 1.32
N VAL A 40 12.06 6.21 2.60
CA VAL A 40 12.99 5.72 3.62
C VAL A 40 13.08 4.20 3.57
N SER A 41 11.94 3.54 3.38
CA SER A 41 11.87 2.09 3.20
C SER A 41 10.55 1.68 2.57
N ALA A 42 10.53 0.53 1.90
CA ALA A 42 9.32 -0.02 1.29
C ALA A 42 9.27 -1.53 1.46
N TYR A 43 8.07 -2.05 1.73
CA TYR A 43 7.85 -3.44 2.10
C TYR A 43 6.68 -4.04 1.36
N PHE A 44 6.81 -5.31 1.01
CA PHE A 44 5.72 -6.17 0.60
C PHE A 44 5.51 -7.26 1.64
N GLY A 45 4.26 -7.51 1.97
CA GLY A 45 3.90 -8.51 2.97
C GLY A 45 2.40 -8.69 3.00
N PHE A 46 1.93 -9.39 4.03
CA PHE A 46 0.51 -9.65 4.17
C PHE A 46 0.01 -9.41 5.59
N ILE A 47 -1.27 -9.07 5.70
CA ILE A 47 -2.02 -9.02 6.95
C ILE A 47 -3.18 -10.00 6.80
N LYS A 48 -3.48 -10.75 7.87
CA LYS A 48 -4.66 -11.62 7.88
C LYS A 48 -5.93 -10.78 8.07
N ASN A 49 -6.90 -10.96 7.19
CA ASN A 49 -8.23 -10.40 7.38
C ASN A 49 -8.96 -11.09 8.55
N ASP A 50 -10.19 -10.67 8.84
CA ASP A 50 -10.94 -11.18 9.99
C ASP A 50 -11.38 -12.65 9.82
N LEU A 51 -11.32 -13.20 8.59
CA LEU A 51 -11.52 -14.63 8.30
C LEU A 51 -10.22 -15.43 8.44
N GLY A 52 -9.08 -14.77 8.67
CA GLY A 52 -7.77 -15.39 8.80
C GLY A 52 -7.02 -15.58 7.49
N ASP A 53 -7.60 -15.13 6.37
CA ASP A 53 -7.00 -15.21 5.04
C ASP A 53 -5.97 -14.10 4.84
N PRO A 54 -4.79 -14.42 4.27
CA PRO A 54 -3.76 -13.42 4.03
C PRO A 54 -4.15 -12.51 2.87
N GLU A 55 -4.03 -11.20 3.07
CA GLU A 55 -4.14 -10.20 2.03
C GLU A 55 -2.81 -9.46 1.88
N ASP A 56 -2.37 -9.32 0.64
CA ASP A 56 -1.10 -8.70 0.29
C ASP A 56 -1.19 -7.18 0.32
N TYR A 57 -0.24 -6.53 0.98
CA TYR A 57 -0.10 -5.08 1.06
C TYR A 57 1.31 -4.64 0.67
N GLU A 58 1.38 -3.43 0.11
CA GLU A 58 2.64 -2.71 -0.06
C GLU A 58 2.61 -1.47 0.83
N ILE A 59 3.69 -1.25 1.57
CA ILE A 59 3.83 -0.14 2.52
C ILE A 59 5.10 0.62 2.18
N ARG A 60 5.00 1.92 2.01
CA ARG A 60 6.13 2.81 1.71
C ARG A 60 6.22 3.88 2.79
N PHE A 61 7.34 3.94 3.50
CA PHE A 61 7.61 4.93 4.55
C PHE A 61 8.44 6.07 3.99
N TYR A 62 8.13 7.28 4.46
CA TYR A 62 8.80 8.54 4.16
C TYR A 62 9.23 9.19 5.47
N ASN A 63 10.03 10.26 5.42
CA ASN A 63 10.50 10.93 6.64
C ASN A 63 9.36 11.59 7.42
N ASN A 64 8.35 12.10 6.72
CA ASN A 64 7.21 12.81 7.28
C ASN A 64 6.01 12.74 6.33
N HIS A 65 4.87 13.32 6.75
CA HIS A 65 3.64 13.33 5.97
C HIS A 65 3.74 14.13 4.65
N SER A 66 4.41 15.27 4.67
CA SER A 66 4.64 16.10 3.46
C SER A 66 5.42 15.32 2.41
N ASP A 67 6.50 14.64 2.80
CA ASP A 67 7.30 13.80 1.89
C ASP A 67 6.44 12.68 1.28
N ALA A 68 5.58 12.03 2.09
CA ALA A 68 4.68 10.99 1.60
C ALA A 68 3.72 11.52 0.53
N ILE A 69 3.19 12.74 0.69
CA ILE A 69 2.33 13.38 -0.29
C ILE A 69 3.13 13.81 -1.53
N GLU A 70 4.12 14.67 -1.34
CA GLU A 70 4.83 15.38 -2.41
C GLU A 70 5.67 14.45 -3.29
N LEU A 71 6.27 13.43 -2.68
CA LEU A 71 7.19 12.51 -3.36
C LEU A 71 6.53 11.15 -3.62
N GLY A 72 5.66 10.70 -2.72
CA GLY A 72 5.13 9.34 -2.76
C GLY A 72 3.89 9.12 -3.61
N ILE A 73 2.97 10.10 -3.67
CA ILE A 73 1.68 9.94 -4.36
C ILE A 73 1.86 9.64 -5.84
N LYS A 74 2.73 10.40 -6.54
CA LYS A 74 2.96 10.20 -7.98
C LYS A 74 3.34 8.74 -8.34
N TYR A 75 4.22 8.14 -7.54
CA TYR A 75 4.68 6.76 -7.74
C TYR A 75 3.67 5.71 -7.28
N THR A 76 2.72 6.11 -6.43
CA THR A 76 1.64 5.24 -5.97
C THR A 76 0.50 5.25 -6.98
N ASP A 77 0.05 6.43 -7.41
CA ASP A 77 -0.96 6.60 -8.46
C ASP A 77 -0.58 5.83 -9.73
N ASN A 78 0.70 5.84 -10.11
CA ASN A 78 1.18 5.12 -11.30
C ASN A 78 0.90 3.61 -11.27
N VAL A 79 0.78 2.98 -10.10
CA VAL A 79 0.65 1.51 -9.96
C VAL A 79 -0.66 1.08 -9.29
N THR A 80 -1.57 2.00 -8.99
CA THR A 80 -2.85 1.73 -8.34
C THR A 80 -4.05 2.07 -9.21
N GLY A 81 -5.21 1.49 -8.88
CA GLY A 81 -6.46 1.71 -9.60
C GLY A 81 -6.59 0.83 -10.85
N GLU A 82 -7.72 0.93 -11.55
CA GLU A 82 -8.05 0.07 -12.69
C GLU A 82 -7.00 0.13 -13.81
N ASN A 83 -6.39 1.30 -14.00
CA ASN A 83 -5.38 1.57 -15.03
C ASN A 83 -3.94 1.63 -14.47
N GLY A 84 -3.72 1.08 -13.27
CA GLY A 84 -2.39 1.00 -12.68
C GLY A 84 -1.39 0.32 -13.62
N CYS A 85 -0.18 0.87 -13.70
CA CYS A 85 0.88 0.31 -14.51
C CYS A 85 1.39 -1.02 -13.92
N ILE A 86 1.38 -2.06 -14.76
CA ILE A 86 1.82 -3.42 -14.41
C ILE A 86 2.94 -3.94 -15.33
N SER A 87 3.54 -3.08 -16.16
CA SER A 87 4.65 -3.43 -17.05
C SER A 87 5.83 -2.48 -16.88
N LYS A 88 7.01 -2.88 -17.35
CA LYS A 88 8.22 -2.04 -17.29
C LYS A 88 8.08 -0.78 -18.16
N ASP A 89 7.30 -0.84 -19.23
CA ASP A 89 7.18 0.24 -20.21
C ASP A 89 6.50 1.50 -19.66
N CYS A 90 5.71 1.38 -18.59
CA CYS A 90 5.01 2.51 -17.97
C CYS A 90 5.39 2.75 -16.50
N ALA A 91 6.19 1.86 -15.89
CA ALA A 91 6.43 1.89 -14.46
C ALA A 91 7.41 3.01 -14.13
N LEU A 92 7.02 3.90 -13.21
CA LEU A 92 7.93 4.92 -12.68
C LEU A 92 8.97 4.32 -11.73
N TRP A 93 8.67 3.17 -11.12
CA TRP A 93 9.56 2.42 -10.24
C TRP A 93 9.38 0.91 -10.45
N GLU A 94 10.41 0.26 -11.00
CA GLU A 94 10.34 -1.14 -11.44
C GLU A 94 10.50 -2.16 -10.31
N GLU A 95 11.16 -1.80 -9.21
CA GLU A 95 11.37 -2.71 -8.08
C GLU A 95 10.01 -3.15 -7.52
N GLY A 96 9.85 -4.47 -7.30
CA GLY A 96 8.59 -5.04 -6.82
C GLY A 96 7.43 -5.11 -7.81
N LEU A 97 7.59 -4.76 -9.10
CA LEU A 97 6.48 -4.71 -10.07
C LEU A 97 5.63 -5.98 -10.09
N LYS A 98 6.26 -7.17 -10.07
CA LYS A 98 5.57 -8.47 -10.03
C LYS A 98 4.63 -8.65 -8.82
N HIS A 99 4.92 -8.01 -7.69
CA HIS A 99 4.09 -8.11 -6.49
C HIS A 99 2.84 -7.23 -6.57
N ARG A 100 2.82 -6.23 -7.48
CA ARG A 100 1.69 -5.32 -7.73
C ARG A 100 0.69 -5.85 -8.75
N ILE A 101 0.89 -7.07 -9.23
CA ILE A 101 0.04 -7.72 -10.24
C ILE A 101 -0.77 -8.80 -9.55
N ARG A 102 -2.03 -8.92 -9.96
CA ARG A 102 -2.88 -10.09 -9.72
C ARG A 102 -3.33 -10.67 -11.05
N MET A 103 -3.65 -11.95 -11.05
CA MET A 103 -4.15 -12.65 -12.23
C MET A 103 -5.57 -13.14 -11.96
N SER A 104 -6.50 -12.88 -12.87
CA SER A 104 -7.84 -13.46 -12.82
C SER A 104 -7.81 -14.94 -13.22
N ASP A 105 -8.90 -15.66 -12.95
CA ASP A 105 -9.02 -17.09 -13.32
C ASP A 105 -8.86 -17.33 -14.83
N LEU A 106 -9.14 -16.32 -15.66
CA LEU A 106 -8.98 -16.36 -17.11
C LEU A 106 -7.56 -16.00 -17.57
N GLY A 107 -6.61 -15.82 -16.65
CA GLY A 107 -5.22 -15.49 -16.95
C GLY A 107 -4.96 -14.02 -17.28
N THR A 108 -5.96 -13.15 -17.13
CA THR A 108 -5.79 -11.71 -17.39
C THR A 108 -5.05 -11.06 -16.21
N LEU A 109 -4.02 -10.27 -16.50
CA LEU A 109 -3.26 -9.54 -15.49
C LEU A 109 -3.93 -8.21 -15.18
N HIS A 110 -4.04 -7.90 -13.89
CA HIS A 110 -4.61 -6.66 -13.37
C HIS A 110 -3.70 -6.06 -12.31
N PRO A 111 -3.78 -4.73 -12.07
CA PRO A 111 -3.26 -4.14 -10.85
C PRO A 111 -3.84 -4.85 -9.62
N LYS A 112 -2.99 -5.12 -8.64
CA LYS A 112 -3.38 -5.74 -7.36
C LYS A 112 -4.08 -4.74 -6.45
N TYR A 113 -3.60 -3.50 -6.47
CA TYR A 113 -4.01 -2.44 -5.56
C TYR A 113 -4.97 -1.49 -6.25
N MET A 114 -6.21 -1.40 -5.77
CA MET A 114 -7.25 -0.56 -6.40
C MET A 114 -7.37 0.83 -5.76
N SER A 115 -6.79 1.01 -4.58
CA SER A 115 -6.60 2.32 -3.98
C SER A 115 -5.41 2.28 -3.02
N TYR A 116 -5.19 3.37 -2.31
CA TYR A 116 -4.19 3.50 -1.27
C TYR A 116 -4.63 4.55 -0.27
N ILE A 117 -3.99 4.57 0.88
CA ILE A 117 -4.10 5.68 1.83
C ILE A 117 -2.72 6.25 2.14
N VAL A 118 -2.68 7.54 2.42
CA VAL A 118 -1.54 8.22 3.04
C VAL A 118 -1.91 8.40 4.51
N TYR A 119 -1.19 7.71 5.40
CA TYR A 119 -1.43 7.77 6.83
C TYR A 119 -0.16 8.20 7.53
N ASN A 120 -0.17 9.43 8.06
CA ASN A 120 1.01 10.09 8.58
C ASN A 120 2.20 9.99 7.59
N ASN A 121 3.32 9.39 7.98
CA ASN A 121 4.53 9.30 7.17
C ASN A 121 4.59 8.09 6.22
N PHE A 122 3.52 7.30 6.06
CA PHE A 122 3.54 6.16 5.14
C PHE A 122 2.36 6.13 4.18
N ILE A 123 2.58 5.45 3.06
CA ILE A 123 1.55 5.09 2.10
C ILE A 123 1.29 3.58 2.22
N LEU A 124 0.03 3.20 2.36
CA LEU A 124 -0.43 1.82 2.36
C LEU A 124 -1.27 1.57 1.11
N MET A 125 -0.80 0.68 0.24
CA MET A 125 -1.54 0.27 -0.96
C MET A 125 -2.51 -0.84 -0.63
N CYS A 126 -3.76 -0.63 -1.03
CA CYS A 126 -4.91 -1.39 -0.60
C CYS A 126 -5.31 -2.41 -1.67
N PRO A 127 -5.25 -3.72 -1.40
CA PRO A 127 -5.68 -4.73 -2.34
C PRO A 127 -7.21 -4.70 -2.47
N GLY A 128 -7.74 -5.01 -3.65
CA GLY A 128 -9.19 -5.07 -3.84
C GLY A 128 -9.55 -5.28 -5.30
N TYR A 129 -10.82 -5.56 -5.58
CA TYR A 129 -11.36 -5.61 -6.94
C TYR A 129 -11.82 -4.25 -7.46
N ASP A 130 -12.18 -3.35 -6.55
CA ASP A 130 -12.52 -1.95 -6.80
C ASP A 130 -12.00 -1.04 -5.69
N GLU A 131 -12.12 0.27 -5.87
CA GLU A 131 -11.65 1.28 -4.91
C GLU A 131 -12.36 1.17 -3.56
N GLY A 132 -13.66 0.88 -3.53
CA GLY A 132 -14.45 0.80 -2.29
C GLY A 132 -14.04 -0.36 -1.42
N GLU A 133 -13.85 -1.55 -2.00
CA GLU A 133 -13.33 -2.72 -1.30
C GLU A 133 -11.92 -2.45 -0.77
N ALA A 134 -11.05 -1.87 -1.61
CA ALA A 134 -9.68 -1.56 -1.24
C ALA A 134 -9.63 -0.60 -0.03
N LEU A 135 -10.36 0.50 -0.07
CA LEU A 135 -10.43 1.45 1.05
C LEU A 135 -11.03 0.81 2.30
N SER A 136 -12.02 -0.07 2.19
CA SER A 136 -12.60 -0.79 3.33
C SER A 136 -11.57 -1.69 4.03
N LYS A 137 -10.72 -2.37 3.26
CA LYS A 137 -9.64 -3.22 3.78
C LYS A 137 -8.56 -2.42 4.49
N CYS A 138 -8.11 -1.32 3.90
CA CYS A 138 -7.17 -0.41 4.55
C CYS A 138 -7.75 0.26 5.80
N THR A 139 -9.03 0.63 5.79
CA THR A 139 -9.73 1.15 6.97
C THR A 139 -9.68 0.15 8.13
N SER A 140 -9.92 -1.13 7.83
CA SER A 140 -9.86 -2.21 8.84
C SER A 140 -8.46 -2.37 9.43
N ILE A 141 -7.42 -2.14 8.62
CA ILE A 141 -6.03 -2.14 9.08
C ILE A 141 -5.76 -0.94 9.98
N ILE A 142 -6.07 0.28 9.55
CA ILE A 142 -5.79 1.46 10.39
C ILE A 142 -6.55 1.41 11.72
N ASN A 143 -7.78 0.92 11.73
CA ASN A 143 -8.54 0.72 12.97
C ASN A 143 -7.87 -0.29 13.95
N LYS A 144 -7.00 -1.18 13.47
CA LYS A 144 -6.18 -2.07 14.32
C LYS A 144 -4.92 -1.35 14.83
N LEU A 145 -4.43 -0.34 14.12
CA LEU A 145 -3.25 0.45 14.48
C LEU A 145 -3.57 1.52 15.55
N THR A 146 -4.79 2.06 15.54
CA THR A 146 -5.23 3.13 16.46
C THR A 146 -5.96 2.63 17.72
N LYS A 147 -6.00 1.31 17.95
CA LYS A 147 -6.60 0.69 19.13
C LYS A 147 -5.56 0.42 20.20
#